data_AF-A0A7X9Q583-F1
#
_entry.id   AF-A0A7X9Q583-F1
#
_cell.length_a   1.000
_cell.length_b   1.000
_cell.length_c   1.000
_cell.angle_alpha   90.00
_cell.angle_beta   90.00
_cell.angle_gamma   90.00
#
_symmetry.space_group_name_H-M   'P 1'
#
loop_
_entity.id
_entity.type
_entity.pdbx_description
1 polymer ?
#
loop_
_entity_poly.entity_id
_entity_poly.type
_entity_poly.pdbx_seq_one_letter_code
_entity_poly.pdbx_strand_id
1 'polypeptide(L)'
;MRYILFLITIISLASCGSLGSFNKDKTAFESSPVTMSFKSVADMNDAYFVIRENNFFEFYRQLFDSVKNNSYPGRYNLVNDTFYLKFYDKKGLDILGSKAVIEKADNKIIFFK
;
A
#
# COMPACT_ATOMS: atom_id res chain seq x y z
N MET A 1 1.96 0.09 -45.40
CA MET A 1 1.28 -0.77 -44.40
C MET A 1 2.23 -1.64 -43.57
N ARG A 2 3.34 -2.15 -44.12
CA ARG A 2 4.30 -3.03 -43.40
C ARG A 2 5.08 -2.37 -42.24
N TYR A 3 5.23 -1.04 -42.25
CA TYR A 3 5.97 -0.29 -41.24
C TYR A 3 5.12 0.20 -40.04
N ILE A 4 3.79 0.23 -40.18
CA ILE A 4 2.88 0.65 -39.09
C ILE A 4 2.83 -0.42 -37.99
N LEU A 5 2.96 -1.69 -38.38
CA LEU A 5 2.99 -2.83 -37.45
C LEU A 5 4.24 -2.85 -36.55
N PHE A 6 5.35 -2.27 -37.01
CA PHE A 6 6.59 -2.16 -36.23
C PHE A 6 6.54 -1.03 -35.19
N LEU A 7 5.72 0.01 -35.41
CA LEU A 7 5.61 1.15 -34.49
C LEU A 7 4.78 0.79 -33.24
N ILE A 8 3.81 -0.13 -33.39
CA ILE A 8 2.92 -0.56 -32.30
C ILE A 8 3.66 -1.48 -31.31
N THR A 9 4.60 -2.30 -31.78
CA THR A 9 5.38 -3.23 -30.92
C THR A 9 6.40 -2.52 -30.02
N ILE A 10 6.89 -1.35 -30.40
CA ILE A 10 7.84 -0.56 -29.59
C ILE A 10 7.12 0.14 -28.41
N ILE A 11 5.87 0.56 -28.60
CA ILE A 11 5.09 1.27 -27.56
C ILE A 11 4.64 0.30 -26.45
N SER A 12 4.43 -0.99 -26.77
CA SER A 12 4.03 -2.01 -25.79
C SER A 12 5.11 -2.42 -24.78
N LEU A 13 6.39 -2.05 -25.00
CA LEU A 13 7.49 -2.42 -24.10
C LEU A 13 7.79 -1.38 -23.00
N ALA A 14 7.16 -0.20 -23.05
CA ALA A 14 7.42 0.89 -22.10
C ALA A 14 6.56 0.83 -20.82
N SER A 15 5.57 -0.07 -20.73
CA SER A 15 4.69 -0.15 -19.55
C SER A 15 5.15 -1.21 -18.55
N CYS A 16 6.44 -1.22 -18.22
CA CYS A 16 6.95 -1.93 -17.06
C CYS A 16 7.24 -0.90 -15.97
N GLY A 17 6.17 -0.40 -15.33
CA GLY A 17 6.27 0.57 -14.24
C GLY A 17 7.08 -0.02 -13.09
N SER A 18 8.35 0.38 -13.00
CA SER A 18 9.22 0.11 -11.84
C SER A 18 8.44 0.41 -10.57
N LEU A 19 8.57 -0.41 -9.52
CA LEU A 19 8.16 -0.02 -8.17
C LEU A 19 8.62 1.42 -7.94
N GLY A 20 7.69 2.37 -7.85
CA GLY A 20 8.02 3.78 -7.63
C GLY A 20 8.84 3.89 -6.36
N SER A 21 9.86 4.76 -6.34
CA SER A 21 10.53 5.08 -5.08
C SER A 21 9.56 5.90 -4.23
N PHE A 22 9.41 5.56 -2.94
CA PHE A 22 8.57 6.34 -2.02
C PHE A 22 8.90 7.83 -2.04
N ASN A 23 10.17 8.19 -2.28
CA ASN A 23 10.60 9.59 -2.39
C ASN A 23 9.86 10.39 -3.46
N LYS A 24 9.44 9.76 -4.57
CA LYS A 24 8.66 10.42 -5.62
C LYS A 24 7.22 10.68 -5.20
N ASP A 25 6.65 9.75 -4.45
CA ASP A 25 5.26 9.79 -4.04
C ASP A 25 5.06 10.42 -2.64
N LYS A 26 6.16 10.76 -1.94
CA LYS A 26 6.16 11.23 -0.55
C LYS A 26 5.25 12.43 -0.32
N THR A 27 5.36 13.47 -1.15
CA THR A 27 4.54 14.68 -0.99
C THR A 27 3.06 14.38 -1.19
N ALA A 28 2.71 13.58 -2.22
CA ALA A 28 1.33 13.18 -2.48
C ALA A 28 0.78 12.30 -1.35
N PHE A 29 1.61 11.43 -0.79
CA PHE A 29 1.29 10.60 0.38
C PHE A 29 1.04 11.45 1.63
N GLU A 30 1.92 12.40 1.95
CA GLU A 30 1.80 13.25 3.13
C GLU A 30 0.61 14.21 3.04
N SER A 31 0.27 14.67 1.83
CA SER A 31 -0.94 15.49 1.61
C SER A 31 -2.23 14.67 1.56
N SER A 32 -2.16 13.34 1.43
CA SER A 32 -3.35 12.50 1.29
C SER A 32 -4.06 12.29 2.64
N PRO A 33 -5.36 12.65 2.73
CA PRO A 33 -6.15 12.43 3.93
C PRO A 33 -6.28 10.94 4.27
N VAL A 34 -6.39 10.64 5.56
CA VAL A 34 -6.72 9.30 6.05
C VAL A 34 -8.22 9.07 5.84
N THR A 35 -8.57 7.98 5.18
CA THR A 35 -9.97 7.58 4.93
C THR A 35 -10.45 6.49 5.88
N MET A 36 -9.53 5.61 6.31
CA MET A 36 -9.86 4.50 7.20
C MET A 36 -8.61 4.07 7.98
N SER A 37 -8.80 3.61 9.21
CA SER A 37 -7.71 3.10 10.04
C SER A 37 -8.14 1.86 10.82
N PHE A 38 -7.20 0.95 10.96
CA PHE A 38 -7.34 -0.26 11.74
C PHE A 38 -6.23 -0.28 12.79
N LYS A 39 -6.59 -0.69 14.01
CA LYS A 39 -5.67 -0.79 15.13
C LYS A 39 -5.72 -2.21 15.69
N SER A 40 -4.55 -2.79 15.88
CA SER A 40 -4.37 -3.99 16.70
C SER A 40 -3.59 -3.59 17.95
N VAL A 41 -4.21 -3.79 19.11
CA VAL A 41 -3.61 -3.51 20.41
C VAL A 41 -2.88 -4.76 20.87
N ALA A 42 -1.58 -4.61 21.10
CA ALA A 42 -0.75 -5.62 21.73
C ALA A 42 0.18 -4.89 22.70
N ASP A 43 0.32 -5.41 23.92
CA ASP A 43 1.07 -4.75 24.99
C ASP A 43 2.36 -4.13 24.46
N MET A 44 2.51 -2.82 24.68
CA MET A 44 3.72 -2.06 24.39
C MET A 44 4.01 -1.79 22.90
N ASN A 45 3.26 -2.39 21.95
CA ASN A 45 3.54 -2.30 20.52
C ASN A 45 2.27 -2.35 19.66
N ASP A 46 1.49 -1.27 19.71
CA ASP A 46 0.30 -1.12 18.89
C ASP A 46 0.65 -1.10 17.39
N ALA A 47 -0.11 -1.86 16.61
CA ALA A 47 0.02 -1.90 15.17
C ALA A 47 -1.14 -1.14 14.51
N TYR A 48 -0.81 -0.31 13.53
CA TYR A 48 -1.75 0.53 12.79
C TYR A 48 -1.65 0.22 11.31
N PHE A 49 -2.81 0.06 10.68
CA PHE A 49 -2.92 0.04 9.22
C PHE A 49 -3.86 1.14 8.80
N VAL A 50 -3.37 2.07 7.99
CA VAL A 50 -4.07 3.29 7.62
C VAL A 50 -4.23 3.33 6.10
N ILE A 51 -5.46 3.50 5.64
CA ILE A 51 -5.82 3.73 4.25
C ILE A 51 -5.98 5.23 4.06
N ARG A 52 -5.43 5.73 2.96
CA ARG A 52 -5.47 7.14 2.56
C ARG A 52 -6.09 7.26 1.18
N GLU A 53 -6.46 8.49 0.82
CA GLU A 53 -6.85 8.82 -0.54
C GLU A 53 -5.72 8.54 -1.55
N ASN A 54 -6.03 8.64 -2.85
CA ASN A 54 -5.06 8.43 -3.94
C ASN A 54 -4.37 7.05 -3.91
N ASN A 55 -5.09 6.06 -3.39
CA ASN A 55 -4.66 4.66 -3.30
C ASN A 55 -3.41 4.45 -2.46
N PHE A 56 -3.16 5.31 -1.46
CA PHE A 56 -2.06 5.16 -0.52
C PHE A 56 -2.47 4.39 0.73
N PHE A 57 -1.53 3.67 1.32
CA PHE A 57 -1.70 3.12 2.66
C PHE A 57 -0.39 3.20 3.46
N GLU A 58 -0.50 3.07 4.77
CA GLU A 58 0.62 3.04 5.70
C GLU A 58 0.41 1.95 6.74
N PHE A 59 1.37 1.04 6.86
CA PHE A 59 1.46 0.16 8.03
C PHE A 59 2.54 0.69 8.96
N TYR A 60 2.23 0.88 10.23
CA TYR A 60 3.25 1.25 11.21
C TYR A 60 3.01 0.66 12.59
N ARG A 61 4.07 0.61 13.39
CA ARG A 61 4.00 0.31 14.83
C ARG A 61 4.23 1.57 15.65
N GLN A 62 3.44 1.75 16.69
CA GLN A 62 3.55 2.84 17.64
C GLN A 62 4.07 2.30 18.97
N LEU A 63 5.14 2.92 19.48
CA LEU A 63 5.65 2.66 20.82
C LEU A 63 4.86 3.49 21.85
N PHE A 64 5.03 3.15 23.13
CA PHE A 64 4.32 3.76 24.26
C PHE A 64 4.24 5.28 24.30
N ASP A 65 5.28 5.96 23.83
CA ASP A 65 5.40 7.42 23.81
C ASP A 65 4.67 8.05 22.62
N SER A 66 3.84 7.27 21.91
CA SER A 66 3.14 7.66 20.70
C SER A 66 4.03 7.98 19.50
N VAL A 67 5.32 7.58 19.56
CA VAL A 67 6.23 7.73 18.44
C VAL A 67 6.05 6.57 17.46
N LYS A 68 5.85 6.92 16.18
CA LYS A 68 5.90 5.93 15.09
C LYS A 68 7.32 5.39 14.99
N ASN A 69 7.50 4.09 15.20
CA ASN A 69 8.82 3.47 15.20
C ASN A 69 9.20 2.97 13.80
N ASN A 70 8.38 2.08 13.23
CA ASN A 70 8.62 1.50 11.92
C ASN A 70 7.41 1.77 11.03
N SER A 71 7.58 2.58 9.97
CA SER A 71 6.54 2.90 8.99
C SER A 71 6.85 2.29 7.63
N TYR A 72 5.84 1.66 7.05
CA TYR A 72 5.88 0.94 5.79
C TYR A 72 4.75 1.47 4.89
N PRO A 73 4.99 2.57 4.16
CA PRO A 73 4.04 3.09 3.20
C PRO A 73 3.96 2.19 1.96
N GLY A 74 2.84 2.28 1.25
CA GLY A 74 2.63 1.59 -0.01
C GLY A 74 1.46 2.15 -0.79
N ARG A 75 1.19 1.53 -1.95
CA ARG A 75 -0.03 1.76 -2.73
C ARG A 75 -0.86 0.49 -2.80
N TYR A 76 -2.17 0.64 -2.87
CA TYR A 76 -3.07 -0.48 -3.07
C TYR A 76 -3.83 -0.35 -4.37
N ASN A 77 -4.33 -1.47 -4.89
CA ASN A 77 -5.39 -1.49 -5.88
C ASN A 77 -6.54 -2.33 -5.33
N LEU A 78 -7.77 -1.82 -5.43
CA LEU A 78 -8.96 -2.57 -5.05
C LEU A 78 -9.47 -3.31 -6.29
N VAL A 79 -9.54 -4.64 -6.20
CA VAL A 79 -10.15 -5.48 -7.25
C VAL A 79 -11.22 -6.32 -6.56
N ASN A 80 -12.48 -6.07 -6.94
CA ASN A 80 -13.65 -6.53 -6.19
C ASN A 80 -13.57 -6.05 -4.73
N ASP A 81 -13.46 -6.97 -3.77
CA ASP A 81 -13.33 -6.66 -2.34
C ASP A 81 -11.92 -6.87 -1.79
N THR A 82 -10.96 -7.20 -2.66
CA THR A 82 -9.58 -7.49 -2.26
C THR A 82 -8.66 -6.30 -2.55
N PHE A 83 -7.98 -5.85 -1.50
CA PHE A 83 -6.89 -4.89 -1.58
C PHE A 83 -5.61 -5.63 -1.98
N TYR A 84 -5.02 -5.27 -3.12
CA TYR A 84 -3.71 -5.73 -3.54
C TYR A 84 -2.66 -4.71 -3.10
N LEU A 85 -1.88 -5.06 -2.08
CA LEU A 85 -0.93 -4.20 -1.42
C LEU A 85 0.44 -4.26 -2.10
N LYS A 86 0.97 -3.08 -2.43
CA LYS A 86 2.31 -2.89 -2.99
C LYS A 86 3.10 -1.97 -2.09
N PHE A 87 3.92 -2.57 -1.22
CA PHE A 87 4.81 -1.83 -0.33
C PHE A 87 5.98 -1.22 -1.09
N TYR A 88 6.43 -0.05 -0.64
CA TYR A 88 7.70 0.53 -1.10
C TYR A 88 8.91 -0.16 -0.45
N ASP A 89 8.76 -0.66 0.78
CA ASP A 89 9.76 -1.46 1.49
C ASP A 89 9.31 -2.94 1.56
N LYS A 90 10.19 -3.85 1.14
CA LYS A 90 9.94 -5.30 1.14
C LYS A 90 9.63 -5.83 2.55
N LYS A 91 10.18 -5.24 3.62
CA LYS A 91 9.88 -5.65 5.00
C LYS A 91 8.39 -5.56 5.32
N GLY A 92 7.69 -4.54 4.81
CA GLY A 92 6.25 -4.41 5.00
C GLY A 92 5.47 -5.55 4.34
N LEU A 93 5.89 -5.94 3.12
CA LEU A 93 5.36 -7.09 2.40
C LEU A 93 5.63 -8.40 3.17
N ASP A 94 6.83 -8.57 3.73
CA ASP A 94 7.18 -9.76 4.49
C ASP A 94 6.38 -9.88 5.80
N ILE A 95 5.89 -8.75 6.36
CA ILE A 95 5.07 -8.74 7.58
C ILE A 95 3.60 -9.03 7.27
N LEU A 96 2.98 -8.29 6.35
CA LEU A 96 1.54 -8.31 6.11
C LEU A 96 1.10 -9.08 4.86
N GLY A 97 2.02 -9.49 3.99
CA GLY A 97 1.67 -10.08 2.70
C GLY A 97 1.20 -9.04 1.68
N SER A 98 0.73 -9.52 0.52
CA SER A 98 0.39 -8.67 -0.64
C SER A 98 -1.12 -8.46 -0.83
N LYS A 99 -1.95 -9.04 0.03
CA LYS A 99 -3.40 -8.99 -0.12
C LYS A 99 -4.09 -8.78 1.22
N ALA A 100 -5.19 -8.05 1.20
CA ALA A 100 -6.07 -7.90 2.35
C ALA A 100 -7.53 -7.77 1.92
N VAL A 101 -8.45 -8.10 2.83
CA VAL A 101 -9.90 -7.86 2.69
C VAL A 101 -10.39 -7.15 3.94
N ILE A 102 -11.34 -6.24 3.76
CA ILE A 102 -11.99 -5.53 4.86
C ILE A 102 -13.33 -6.20 5.14
N GLU A 103 -13.49 -6.72 6.36
CA GLU A 103 -14.75 -7.23 6.87
C GLU A 103 -15.52 -6.08 7.53
N LYS A 104 -16.45 -5.50 6.76
CA LYS A 104 -17.18 -4.29 7.16
C LYS A 104 -18.06 -4.47 8.39
N ALA A 105 -18.63 -5.66 8.59
CA ALA A 105 -19.52 -5.94 9.71
C ALA A 105 -18.82 -5.73 11.07
N ASP A 106 -17.54 -6.11 11.13
CA ASP A 106 -16.75 -6.09 12.35
C ASP A 106 -15.71 -4.96 12.37
N ASN A 107 -15.66 -4.13 11.33
CA ASN A 107 -14.62 -3.13 11.10
C ASN A 107 -13.20 -3.73 11.23
N LYS A 108 -12.98 -4.90 10.64
CA LYS A 108 -11.72 -5.64 10.67
C LYS A 108 -11.06 -5.65 9.30
N ILE A 109 -9.73 -5.70 9.30
CA ILE A 109 -8.94 -5.99 8.11
C ILE A 109 -8.24 -7.32 8.30
N ILE A 110 -8.33 -8.17 7.29
CA ILE A 110 -7.73 -9.50 7.26
C ILE A 110 -6.65 -9.50 6.19
N PHE A 111 -5.43 -9.84 6.57
CA PHE A 111 -4.28 -9.92 5.67
C PHE A 111 -4.02 -11.38 5.27
N PHE A 112 -3.71 -11.60 4.00
CA PHE A 112 -3.35 -12.92 3.47
C PHE A 112 -1.84 -12.96 3.23
N LYS A 113 -1.15 -13.73 4.07
CA LYS A 113 0.29 -13.98 3.99
C LYS A 113 0.55 -15.42 3.57
#